data_AF-A0A418VVY3-F1
#
_entry.id   AF-A0A418VVY3-F1
#
_cell.length_a   1.000
_cell.length_b   1.000
_cell.length_c   1.000
_cell.angle_alpha   90.00
_cell.angle_beta   90.00
_cell.angle_gamma   90.00
#
_symmetry.space_group_name_H-M   'P 1'
#
loop_
_entity.id
_entity.type
_entity.pdbx_description
1 polymer ?
#
loop_
_entity_poly.entity_id
_entity_poly.type
_entity_poly.pdbx_seq_one_letter_code
_entity_poly.pdbx_strand_id
1 'polypeptide(L)'
;MCEIYVKADPILYECRSRSVRIHGVVTSIRLENLFWDVLADIAARDGMTVNQLIAKLYDEIVEARGEVPNLASFLRVSCMRYLTLVLGKEEAAPAPRPVLRREAEVVALRP
;
A
#
# COMPACT_ATOMS: atom_id res chain seq x y z
N MET A 1 -17.17 -5.91 -19.84
CA MET A 1 -16.86 -5.97 -18.40
C MET A 1 -15.52 -6.68 -18.29
N CYS A 2 -14.46 -5.93 -17.97
CA CYS A 2 -13.10 -6.26 -18.38
C CYS A 2 -12.49 -7.46 -17.64
N GLU A 3 -11.65 -8.20 -18.35
CA GLU A 3 -10.86 -9.35 -17.87
C GLU A 3 -10.13 -9.08 -16.55
N ILE A 4 -9.83 -7.81 -16.27
CA ILE A 4 -9.25 -7.30 -15.02
C ILE A 4 -9.97 -7.82 -13.76
N TYR A 5 -11.30 -7.94 -13.77
CA TYR A 5 -12.07 -8.37 -12.59
C TYR A 5 -12.37 -9.87 -12.56
N VAL A 6 -12.43 -10.53 -13.73
CA VAL A 6 -12.87 -11.93 -13.86
C VAL A 6 -11.68 -12.90 -13.88
N LYS A 7 -10.48 -12.44 -14.30
CA LYS A 7 -9.26 -13.24 -14.34
C LYS A 7 -8.36 -13.04 -13.12
N ALA A 8 -8.84 -12.38 -12.06
CA ALA A 8 -8.09 -12.31 -10.81
C ALA A 8 -7.83 -13.74 -10.31
N ASP A 9 -6.58 -14.03 -9.96
CA ASP A 9 -6.23 -15.35 -9.42
C ASP A 9 -7.11 -15.64 -8.20
N PRO A 10 -7.88 -16.76 -8.18
CA PRO A 10 -8.75 -17.11 -7.08
C PRO A 10 -8.08 -17.08 -5.72
N ILE A 11 -6.78 -17.38 -5.67
CA ILE A 11 -6.02 -17.36 -4.42
C ILE A 11 -6.06 -15.98 -3.75
N LEU A 12 -6.15 -14.88 -4.50
CA LEU A 12 -6.05 -13.53 -3.96
C LEU A 12 -7.23 -13.16 -3.05
N TYR A 13 -8.43 -13.64 -3.38
CA TYR A 13 -9.65 -13.38 -2.59
C TYR A 13 -10.03 -14.54 -1.66
N GLU A 14 -9.23 -15.60 -1.60
CA GLU A 14 -9.37 -16.63 -0.57
C GLU A 14 -8.99 -16.08 0.81
N CYS A 15 -9.87 -16.30 1.78
CA CYS A 15 -9.66 -15.87 3.17
C CYS A 15 -8.76 -16.84 3.94
N ARG A 16 -7.62 -16.35 4.45
CA ARG A 16 -6.79 -17.04 5.44
C ARG A 16 -6.90 -16.40 6.82
N SER A 17 -6.95 -17.26 7.84
CA SER A 17 -6.82 -16.85 9.24
C SER A 17 -5.36 -16.92 9.67
N ARG A 18 -4.86 -15.89 10.34
CA ARG A 18 -3.55 -15.88 10.99
C ARG A 18 -3.67 -15.43 12.43
N SER A 19 -2.88 -16.05 13.31
CA SER A 19 -2.78 -15.65 14.72
C SER A 19 -1.75 -14.53 14.86
N VAL A 20 -2.19 -13.38 15.36
CA VAL A 20 -1.36 -12.21 15.62
C VAL A 20 -1.35 -11.95 17.11
N ARG A 21 -0.19 -11.62 17.68
CA ARG A 21 -0.07 -11.27 19.10
C ARG A 21 -0.14 -9.75 19.27
N ILE A 22 -1.14 -9.26 19.98
CA ILE A 22 -1.36 -7.85 20.29
C ILE A 22 -1.39 -7.73 21.81
N HIS A 23 -0.45 -6.97 22.39
CA HIS A 23 -0.27 -6.84 23.86
C HIS A 23 -0.30 -8.18 24.64
N GLY A 24 0.30 -9.23 24.07
CA GLY A 24 0.33 -10.55 24.70
C GLY A 24 -0.92 -11.42 24.47
N VAL A 25 -2.01 -10.84 23.99
CA VAL A 25 -3.22 -11.58 23.59
C VAL A 25 -3.06 -12.11 22.18
N VAL A 26 -3.38 -13.39 21.97
CA VAL A 26 -3.39 -14.00 20.63
C VAL A 26 -4.75 -13.74 19.99
N THR A 27 -4.76 -12.89 18.97
CA THR A 27 -5.94 -12.51 18.19
C THR A 27 -5.92 -13.23 16.86
N SER A 28 -6.96 -14.02 16.58
CA SER A 28 -7.14 -14.65 15.26
C SER A 28 -7.79 -13.66 14.32
N ILE A 29 -7.12 -13.32 13.22
CA ILE A 29 -7.60 -12.38 12.21
C ILE A 29 -7.78 -13.12 10.89
N ARG A 30 -8.95 -12.97 10.25
CA ARG A 30 -9.27 -13.57 8.95
C ARG A 30 -9.33 -12.50 7.86
N LEU A 31 -8.40 -12.58 6.91
CA LEU A 31 -8.30 -11.68 5.76
C LEU A 31 -8.01 -12.48 4.48
N GLU A 32 -8.36 -11.89 3.35
CA GLU A 32 -8.04 -12.33 2.00
C GLU A 32 -6.52 -12.30 1.78
N ASN A 33 -5.98 -13.20 0.95
CA ASN A 33 -4.53 -13.29 0.73
C ASN A 33 -3.94 -11.97 0.21
N LEU A 34 -4.65 -11.26 -0.67
CA LEU A 34 -4.20 -9.95 -1.16
C LEU A 34 -3.98 -8.94 -0.02
N PHE A 35 -4.84 -8.91 1.00
CA PHE A 35 -4.63 -8.02 2.13
C PHE A 35 -3.43 -8.44 2.99
N TRP A 36 -3.18 -9.75 3.13
CA TRP A 36 -1.98 -10.23 3.81
C TRP A 36 -0.70 -9.83 3.07
N ASP A 37 -0.71 -9.87 1.75
CA ASP A 37 0.42 -9.50 0.91
C ASP A 37 0.67 -7.99 1.00
N VAL A 38 -0.37 -7.16 0.91
CA VAL A 38 -0.25 -5.70 1.08
C VAL A 38 0.25 -5.34 2.49
N LEU A 39 -0.21 -6.03 3.54
CA LEU A 39 0.33 -5.83 4.89
C LEU A 39 1.81 -6.21 4.99
N ALA A 40 2.25 -7.26 4.28
CA ALA A 40 3.66 -7.63 4.21
C ALA A 40 4.50 -6.57 3.51
N ASP A 41 3.99 -6.00 2.41
CA ASP A 41 4.67 -4.91 1.70
C ASP A 41 4.79 -3.65 2.55
N ILE A 42 3.72 -3.25 3.25
CA ILE A 42 3.74 -2.10 4.17
C ILE A 42 4.78 -2.35 5.28
N ALA A 43 4.75 -3.52 5.90
CA ALA A 43 5.66 -3.86 6.99
C ALA A 43 7.12 -3.86 6.51
N ALA A 44 7.40 -4.42 5.34
CA ALA A 44 8.73 -4.46 4.75
C ALA A 44 9.28 -3.05 4.47
N ARG A 45 8.45 -2.10 4.01
CA ARG A 45 8.88 -0.71 3.78
C ARG A 45 9.34 -0.01 5.05
N ASP A 46 8.72 -0.34 6.18
CA ASP A 46 9.05 0.25 7.48
C ASP A 46 10.07 -0.59 8.28
N GLY A 47 10.62 -1.67 7.69
CA GLY A 47 11.55 -2.58 8.37
C GLY A 47 10.91 -3.37 9.52
N MET A 48 9.60 -3.60 9.46
CA MET A 48 8.80 -4.29 10.46
C MET A 48 8.35 -5.67 9.97
N THR A 49 8.03 -6.55 10.91
CA THR A 49 7.23 -7.75 10.63
C THR A 49 5.74 -7.39 10.54
N VAL A 50 4.94 -8.22 9.85
CA VAL A 50 3.48 -8.02 9.77
C VAL A 50 2.82 -7.97 11.15
N ASN A 51 3.29 -8.80 12.09
CA ASN A 51 2.77 -8.77 13.46
C ASN A 51 3.07 -7.45 14.16
N GLN A 52 4.27 -6.89 14.00
CA GLN A 52 4.64 -5.58 14.56
C GLN A 52 3.82 -4.46 13.93
N LEU A 53 3.64 -4.48 12.60
CA LEU A 53 2.79 -3.50 11.91
C LEU A 53 1.36 -3.54 12.45
N ILE A 54 0.75 -4.73 12.55
CA ILE A 54 -0.64 -4.87 13.03
C ILE A 54 -0.78 -4.42 14.48
N ALA A 55 0.17 -4.77 15.34
CA ALA A 55 0.17 -4.30 16.73
C ALA A 55 0.27 -2.77 16.79
N LYS A 56 1.22 -2.16 16.08
CA LYS A 56 1.38 -0.71 15.99
C LYS A 56 0.11 -0.02 15.48
N LEU A 57 -0.46 -0.53 14.39
CA LEU A 57 -1.69 0.02 13.81
C LEU A 57 -2.86 -0.09 14.79
N TYR A 58 -2.95 -1.15 15.59
CA TYR A 58 -3.95 -1.33 16.63
C TYR A 58 -3.77 -0.29 17.75
N ASP A 59 -2.54 -0.10 18.22
CA ASP A 59 -2.22 0.86 19.29
C ASP A 59 -2.60 2.29 18.88
N GLU A 60 -2.22 2.71 17.66
CA GLU A 60 -2.49 4.05 17.14
C GLU A 60 -3.99 4.34 17.02
N ILE A 61 -4.80 3.38 16.57
CA ILE A 61 -6.25 3.60 16.42
C ILE A 61 -6.97 3.56 17.77
N VAL A 62 -6.50 2.75 18.72
CA VAL A 62 -7.02 2.73 20.10
C VAL A 62 -6.69 4.05 20.79
N GLU A 63 -5.47 4.57 20.62
CA GLU A 63 -5.10 5.88 21.13
C GLU A 63 -5.96 7.00 20.52
N ALA A 64 -6.22 6.94 19.22
CA ALA A 64 -6.97 7.97 18.52
C ALA A 64 -8.50 7.92 18.74
N ARG A 65 -9.09 6.73 18.97
CA ARG A 65 -10.56 6.55 19.01
C ARG A 65 -11.08 5.83 20.26
N GLY A 66 -10.21 5.39 21.15
CA GLY A 66 -10.53 4.65 22.37
C GLY A 66 -10.71 3.14 22.14
N GLU A 67 -11.22 2.71 20.98
CA GLU A 67 -11.43 1.30 20.67
C GLU A 67 -11.39 0.98 19.16
N VAL A 68 -11.30 -0.32 18.85
CA VAL A 68 -11.41 -0.86 17.49
C VAL A 68 -12.47 -1.96 17.46
N PRO A 69 -13.72 -1.64 17.11
CA PRO A 69 -14.79 -2.64 17.13
C PRO A 69 -14.57 -3.74 16.08
N ASN A 70 -13.87 -3.45 14.97
CA ASN A 70 -13.59 -4.44 13.92
C ASN A 70 -12.19 -4.24 13.32
N LEU A 71 -11.21 -4.94 13.91
CA LEU A 71 -9.83 -4.89 13.46
C LEU A 71 -9.65 -5.40 12.02
N ALA A 72 -10.39 -6.45 11.61
CA ALA A 72 -10.26 -6.99 10.27
C ALA A 72 -10.71 -5.98 9.21
N SER A 73 -11.85 -5.33 9.40
CA SER A 73 -12.32 -4.26 8.49
C SER A 73 -11.37 -3.07 8.49
N PHE A 74 -10.83 -2.69 9.64
CA PHE A 74 -9.84 -1.63 9.73
C PHE A 74 -8.59 -1.94 8.90
N LEU A 75 -8.03 -3.16 9.02
CA LEU A 75 -6.86 -3.57 8.26
C LEU A 75 -7.11 -3.57 6.74
N ARG A 76 -8.28 -4.03 6.27
CA ARG A 76 -8.66 -3.97 4.84
C ARG A 76 -8.69 -2.53 4.32
N VAL A 77 -9.33 -1.63 5.07
CA VAL A 77 -9.43 -0.21 4.71
C VAL A 77 -8.04 0.45 4.72
N SER A 78 -7.20 0.13 5.70
CA SER A 78 -5.82 0.62 5.78
C SER A 78 -4.99 0.20 4.57
N CYS A 79 -5.10 -1.05 4.12
CA CYS A 79 -4.44 -1.53 2.90
C CYS A 79 -4.89 -0.75 1.65
N MET A 80 -6.21 -0.57 1.47
CA MET A 80 -6.73 0.18 0.33
C MET A 80 -6.28 1.65 0.36
N ARG A 81 -6.34 2.31 1.52
CA ARG A 81 -5.87 3.69 1.68
C ARG A 81 -4.38 3.81 1.37
N TYR A 82 -3.58 2.87 1.83
CA TYR A 82 -2.15 2.83 1.53
C TYR A 82 -1.89 2.73 0.02
N LEU A 83 -2.53 1.79 -0.68
CA LEU A 83 -2.37 1.63 -2.12
C LEU A 83 -2.82 2.89 -2.89
N THR A 84 -3.96 3.50 -2.53
CA THR A 84 -4.41 4.75 -3.14
C THR A 84 -3.40 5.88 -2.97
N LEU A 85 -2.81 6.02 -1.77
CA LEU A 85 -1.82 7.06 -1.51
C LEU A 85 -0.48 6.80 -2.21
N VAL A 86 -0.07 5.55 -2.36
CA VAL A 86 1.14 5.18 -3.09
C VAL A 86 0.97 5.42 -4.59
N LEU A 87 -0.16 4.99 -5.16
CA LEU A 87 -0.49 5.22 -6.58
C LEU A 87 -0.63 6.71 -6.88
N GLY A 88 -1.29 7.48 -6.00
CA GLY A 88 -1.37 8.93 -6.15
C GLY A 88 -0.03 9.66 -6.01
N LYS A 89 0.96 9.07 -5.32
CA LYS A 89 2.33 9.60 -5.28
C LYS A 89 3.12 9.30 -6.55
N GLU A 90 2.86 8.19 -7.24
CA GLU A 90 3.48 7.89 -8.53
C GLU A 90 2.96 8.81 -9.64
N GLU A 91 1.67 9.16 -9.64
CA GLU A 91 1.11 10.15 -10.58
C GLU A 91 1.63 11.58 -10.33
N ALA A 92 2.03 11.89 -9.10
CA ALA A 92 2.59 13.19 -8.71
C ALA A 92 4.12 13.30 -8.89
N ALA A 93 4.81 12.22 -9.22
CA ALA A 93 6.22 12.29 -9.59
C ALA A 93 6.33 13.08 -10.91
N PRO A 94 7.14 14.17 -10.98
CA PRO A 94 7.19 14.97 -12.18
C PRO A 94 7.71 14.09 -13.33
N ALA A 95 6.87 13.90 -14.36
CA ALA A 95 7.30 13.36 -15.64
C ALA A 95 8.62 14.05 -16.03
N PRO A 96 9.63 13.31 -16.54
CA PRO A 96 10.89 13.91 -16.94
C PRO A 96 10.57 15.04 -17.90
N ARG A 97 10.82 16.28 -17.48
CA ARG A 97 10.61 17.46 -18.33
C ARG A 97 11.37 17.20 -19.61
N PRO A 98 10.74 17.31 -20.80
CA PRO A 98 11.51 17.27 -22.02
C PRO A 98 12.54 18.39 -21.92
N VAL A 99 13.81 18.02 -21.91
CA VAL A 99 14.91 18.98 -21.93
C VAL A 99 14.77 19.69 -23.28
N LEU A 100 14.13 20.86 -23.26
CA LEU A 100 14.18 21.79 -24.38
C LEU A 100 15.66 22.11 -24.57
N ARG A 101 16.28 21.48 -25.57
CA ARG A 101 17.59 21.91 -26.08
C ARG A 101 17.43 23.38 -26.45
N ARG A 102 18.05 24.27 -25.68
CA ARG A 102 18.27 25.65 -26.09
C ARG A 102 19.09 25.63 -27.37
N GLU A 103 18.56 26.30 -28.38
CA GLU A 103 19.28 26.64 -29.60
C GLU A 103 20.53 27.47 -29.28
N ALA A 104 21.61 27.18 -29.98
CA ALA A 104 22.72 28.11 -30.14
C ALA A 104 22.99 28.19 -31.65
N GLU A 105 22.43 29.23 -32.24
CA GLU A 105 22.86 29.88 -33.46
C GLU A 105 24.39 30.07 -33.46
N VAL A 106 25.02 29.82 -34.61
CA VAL A 106 26.05 30.64 -35.27
C VAL A 106 26.81 29.71 -36.22
N VAL A 107 26.80 30.04 -37.52
CA VAL A 107 28.00 30.27 -38.34
C VAL A 107 27.50 30.67 -39.73
N ALA A 108 27.70 31.95 -40.00
CA ALA A 108 27.67 32.55 -41.32
C ALA A 108 28.60 31.77 -42.29
N LEU A 109 28.21 31.70 -43.57
CA LEU A 109 29.12 31.80 -44.71
C LEU A 109 28.28 31.89 -46.00
N ARG A 110 28.18 33.12 -46.49
CA ARG A 110 28.21 33.45 -47.93
C ARG A 110 29.67 33.75 -48.30
N PRO A 111 30.10 33.68 -49.57
CA PRO A 111 29.33 33.98 -50.78
C PRO A 111 28.95 32.76 -51.62
#